data_AF-A0A4Q3FS56-F1
#
_entry.id   AF-A0A4Q3FS56-F1
#
_cell.length_a   1.000
_cell.length_b   1.000
_cell.length_c   1.000
_cell.angle_alpha   90.00
_cell.angle_beta   90.00
_cell.angle_gamma   90.00
#
_symmetry.space_group_name_H-M   'P 1'
#
loop_
_entity.id
_entity.type
_entity.pdbx_description
1 polymer ?
#
loop_
_entity_poly.entity_id
_entity_poly.type
_entity_poly.pdbx_seq_one_letter_code
_entity_poly.pdbx_strand_id
1 'polypeptide(L)'
;MRTADRLLLGTVRICSLLRHPGVWRRALRSKAGFFPNPAVPAADGDKFLWRKIFDHNPLFSICCDKLAAKDYVRRHVPGLKTANVLWQGTDPSQIPAELLTGNVAIKANHGSGWNILVRDGQVNLEETRRRASRWVRRTYARFVGEWGYRNARRCILVEAMLQEPDGRPVATEYKFHASAGRICYIYVKRRNADGTDHWCFYDGGGTTLPADPQWTKWLAVPLP
;
A
#
# COMPACT_ATOMS: atom_id res chain seq x y z
N MET A 1 -7.04 -34.59 -0.72
CA MET A 1 -8.22 -33.85 -1.25
C MET A 1 -8.99 -34.79 -2.17
N ARG A 2 -10.29 -35.00 -1.91
CA ARG A 2 -11.13 -35.94 -2.66
C ARG A 2 -11.43 -35.38 -4.06
N THR A 3 -11.86 -36.23 -4.99
CA THR A 3 -12.21 -35.81 -6.37
C THR A 3 -13.31 -34.75 -6.40
N ALA A 4 -14.33 -34.90 -5.53
CA ALA A 4 -15.41 -33.93 -5.39
C ALA A 4 -14.90 -32.54 -4.98
N ASP A 5 -13.97 -32.46 -4.02
CA ASP A 5 -13.38 -31.20 -3.57
C ASP A 5 -12.63 -30.50 -4.71
N ARG A 6 -11.86 -31.26 -5.51
CA ARG A 6 -11.13 -30.72 -6.68
C ARG A 6 -12.08 -30.11 -7.70
N LEU A 7 -13.20 -30.79 -7.97
CA LEU A 7 -14.21 -30.30 -8.92
C LEU A 7 -14.87 -29.02 -8.41
N LEU A 8 -15.27 -28.99 -7.14
CA LEU A 8 -15.85 -27.81 -6.50
C LEU A 8 -14.89 -26.61 -6.57
N LEU A 9 -13.63 -26.80 -6.18
CA LEU A 9 -12.62 -25.73 -6.15
C LEU A 9 -12.26 -25.25 -7.57
N GLY A 10 -12.25 -26.16 -8.55
CA GLY A 10 -12.14 -25.83 -9.96
C GLY A 10 -13.28 -24.93 -10.43
N THR A 11 -14.52 -25.27 -10.11
CA THR A 11 -15.70 -24.45 -10.41
C THR A 11 -15.62 -23.08 -9.74
N VAL A 12 -15.25 -23.00 -8.45
CA VAL A 12 -15.07 -21.72 -7.73
C VAL A 12 -14.05 -20.83 -8.46
N ARG A 13 -12.92 -21.40 -8.91
CA ARG A 13 -11.90 -20.65 -9.65
C ARG A 13 -12.46 -20.08 -10.94
N ILE A 14 -13.18 -20.88 -11.74
CA ILE A 14 -13.79 -20.45 -13.01
C ILE A 14 -14.85 -19.37 -12.75
N CYS A 15 -15.78 -19.59 -11.81
CA CYS A 15 -16.80 -18.61 -11.45
C CYS A 15 -16.19 -17.28 -11.00
N SER A 16 -15.07 -17.32 -10.25
CA SER A 16 -14.36 -16.11 -9.83
C SER A 16 -13.77 -15.32 -10.99
N LEU A 17 -13.27 -16.01 -12.01
CA LEU A 17 -12.75 -15.41 -13.25
C LEU A 17 -13.87 -14.73 -14.03
N LEU A 18 -14.98 -15.44 -14.23
CA LEU A 18 -16.13 -14.95 -14.98
C LEU A 18 -16.83 -13.77 -14.28
N ARG A 19 -16.95 -13.81 -12.95
CA ARG A 19 -17.59 -12.75 -12.16
C ARG A 19 -16.71 -11.51 -11.99
N HIS A 20 -15.37 -11.67 -11.95
CA HIS A 20 -14.43 -10.58 -11.68
C HIS A 20 -13.31 -10.44 -12.75
N PRO A 21 -13.64 -10.34 -14.05
CA PRO A 21 -12.65 -10.39 -15.13
C PRO A 21 -11.65 -9.24 -15.05
N GLY A 22 -12.08 -8.06 -14.59
CA GLY A 22 -11.21 -6.89 -14.42
C GLY A 22 -10.17 -7.04 -13.29
N VAL A 23 -10.47 -7.81 -12.24
CA VAL A 23 -9.53 -8.09 -11.15
C VAL A 23 -8.51 -9.12 -11.61
N TRP A 24 -8.97 -10.19 -12.26
CA TRP A 24 -8.12 -11.23 -12.84
C TRP A 24 -7.16 -10.69 -13.88
N ARG A 25 -7.62 -9.88 -14.84
CA ARG A 25 -6.76 -9.25 -15.85
C ARG A 25 -5.62 -8.45 -15.23
N ARG A 26 -5.87 -7.77 -14.11
CA ARG A 26 -4.83 -7.02 -13.39
C ARG A 26 -3.86 -7.95 -12.66
N ALA A 27 -4.37 -8.97 -11.98
CA ALA A 27 -3.53 -9.96 -11.31
C ALA A 27 -2.55 -10.63 -12.28
N LEU A 28 -3.03 -11.02 -13.47
CA LEU A 28 -2.21 -11.63 -14.52
C LEU A 28 -1.17 -10.67 -15.11
N ARG A 29 -1.54 -9.40 -15.36
CA ARG A 29 -0.59 -8.37 -15.83
C ARG A 29 0.52 -8.08 -14.82
N SER A 30 0.21 -8.12 -13.52
CA SER A 30 1.18 -7.86 -12.45
C SER A 30 2.18 -8.99 -12.22
N LYS A 31 1.97 -10.16 -12.85
CA LYS A 31 2.73 -11.39 -12.59
C LYS A 31 3.06 -12.11 -13.89
N ALA A 32 4.11 -11.67 -14.56
CA ALA A 32 4.66 -12.41 -15.69
C ALA A 32 4.97 -13.85 -15.24
N GLY A 33 4.27 -14.83 -15.81
CA GLY A 33 4.54 -16.26 -15.60
C GLY A 33 3.75 -16.98 -14.50
N PHE A 34 2.84 -16.32 -13.77
CA PHE A 34 2.06 -16.99 -12.69
C PHE A 34 0.55 -16.85 -12.90
N PHE A 35 -0.16 -17.99 -12.99
CA PHE A 35 -1.62 -18.04 -13.07
C PHE A 35 -2.22 -18.36 -11.69
N PRO A 36 -2.68 -17.36 -10.92
CA PRO A 36 -3.07 -17.54 -9.53
C PRO A 36 -4.29 -18.45 -9.37
N ASN A 37 -4.35 -19.18 -8.26
CA ASN A 37 -5.47 -20.00 -7.84
C ASN A 37 -6.07 -19.48 -6.52
N PRO A 38 -6.97 -18.48 -6.57
CA PRO A 38 -7.57 -17.95 -5.36
C PRO A 38 -8.51 -18.95 -4.69
N ALA A 39 -8.98 -19.99 -5.37
CA ALA A 39 -9.83 -21.03 -4.75
C ALA A 39 -9.03 -21.93 -3.80
N VAL A 40 -7.74 -22.13 -4.07
CA VAL A 40 -6.83 -22.92 -3.23
C VAL A 40 -5.51 -22.15 -3.09
N PRO A 41 -5.44 -21.15 -2.19
CA PRO A 41 -4.25 -20.34 -2.07
C PRO A 41 -3.04 -21.15 -1.57
N ALA A 42 -1.98 -21.23 -2.38
CA ALA A 42 -0.73 -21.90 -2.02
C ALA A 42 0.46 -20.94 -1.97
N ALA A 43 0.38 -19.82 -2.68
CA ALA A 43 1.35 -18.74 -2.62
C ALA A 43 0.69 -17.41 -2.24
N ASP A 44 1.51 -16.44 -1.78
CA ASP A 44 1.10 -15.05 -1.54
C ASP A 44 0.22 -14.51 -2.67
N GLY A 45 0.61 -14.84 -3.90
CA GLY A 45 -0.07 -14.37 -5.06
C GLY A 45 -1.52 -14.82 -5.22
N ASP A 46 -1.81 -16.04 -4.79
CA ASP A 46 -3.15 -16.59 -4.73
C ASP A 46 -3.93 -15.94 -3.61
N LYS A 47 -3.30 -15.76 -2.43
CA LYS A 47 -3.94 -15.18 -1.26
C LYS A 47 -4.33 -13.72 -1.48
N PHE A 48 -3.49 -12.94 -2.15
CA PHE A 48 -3.85 -11.57 -2.53
C PHE A 48 -5.04 -11.52 -3.48
N LEU A 49 -5.12 -12.44 -4.46
CA LEU A 49 -6.27 -12.50 -5.35
C LEU A 49 -7.52 -12.99 -4.60
N TRP A 50 -7.39 -13.98 -3.73
CA TRP A 50 -8.46 -14.42 -2.83
C TRP A 50 -8.96 -13.27 -1.97
N ARG A 51 -8.07 -12.43 -1.43
CA ARG A 51 -8.45 -11.24 -0.66
C ARG A 51 -9.18 -10.18 -1.47
N LYS A 52 -8.91 -10.08 -2.77
CA LYS A 52 -9.58 -9.13 -3.66
C LYS A 52 -10.98 -9.60 -4.07
N ILE A 53 -11.26 -10.91 -4.00
CA ILE A 53 -12.50 -11.51 -4.52
C ILE A 53 -13.42 -11.96 -3.38
N PHE A 54 -12.87 -12.61 -2.36
CA PHE A 54 -13.64 -13.35 -1.34
C PHE A 54 -13.48 -12.77 0.06
N ASP A 55 -12.30 -12.26 0.41
CA ASP A 55 -12.08 -11.65 1.73
C ASP A 55 -12.69 -10.25 1.74
N HIS A 56 -13.63 -10.02 2.63
CA HIS A 56 -14.27 -8.73 2.85
C HIS A 56 -13.97 -8.16 4.25
N ASN A 57 -12.82 -8.52 4.82
CA ASN A 57 -12.39 -8.01 6.12
C ASN A 57 -12.37 -6.47 6.16
N PRO A 58 -13.18 -5.82 7.03
CA PRO A 58 -13.29 -4.36 7.08
C PRO A 58 -11.97 -3.65 7.43
N LEU A 59 -11.01 -4.35 8.05
CA LEU A 59 -9.68 -3.80 8.32
C LEU A 59 -8.95 -3.36 7.04
N PHE A 60 -9.20 -3.97 5.89
CA PHE A 60 -8.57 -3.52 4.65
C PHE A 60 -9.03 -2.13 4.23
N SER A 61 -10.29 -1.79 4.46
CA SER A 61 -10.77 -0.42 4.21
C SER A 61 -10.15 0.59 5.16
N ILE A 62 -9.98 0.22 6.43
CA ILE A 62 -9.27 1.04 7.42
C ILE A 62 -7.81 1.27 6.96
N CYS A 63 -7.10 0.23 6.55
CA CYS A 63 -5.71 0.34 6.08
C CYS A 63 -5.56 1.15 4.78
N CYS A 64 -6.59 1.18 3.93
CA CYS A 64 -6.60 1.94 2.68
C CYS A 64 -6.97 3.43 2.86
N ASP A 65 -7.41 3.82 4.05
CA ASP A 65 -7.71 5.20 4.43
C ASP A 65 -6.63 5.69 5.41
N LYS A 66 -5.76 6.62 5.00
CA LYS A 66 -4.60 7.02 5.82
C LYS A 66 -5.00 7.61 7.17
N LEU A 67 -6.12 8.32 7.22
CA LEU A 67 -6.59 8.99 8.43
C LEU A 67 -7.21 7.95 9.38
N ALA A 68 -8.05 7.04 8.86
CA ALA A 68 -8.56 5.92 9.64
C ALA A 68 -7.43 4.98 10.12
N ALA A 69 -6.41 4.74 9.30
CA ALA A 69 -5.25 3.94 9.66
C ALA A 69 -4.44 4.59 10.80
N LYS A 70 -4.21 5.91 10.75
CA LYS A 70 -3.58 6.63 11.88
C LYS A 70 -4.39 6.51 13.16
N ASP A 71 -5.70 6.65 13.08
CA ASP A 71 -6.59 6.51 14.24
C ASP A 71 -6.60 5.08 14.78
N TYR A 72 -6.59 4.09 13.89
CA TYR A 72 -6.47 2.69 14.27
C TYR A 72 -5.16 2.43 15.01
N VAL A 73 -4.03 2.87 14.46
CA VAL A 73 -2.71 2.72 15.08
C VAL A 73 -2.67 3.41 16.43
N ARG A 74 -3.16 4.65 16.56
CA ARG A 74 -3.16 5.38 17.83
C ARG A 74 -3.90 4.65 18.94
N ARG A 75 -5.00 3.96 18.61
CA ARG A 75 -5.80 3.21 19.60
C ARG A 75 -5.14 1.89 20.02
N HIS A 76 -4.44 1.22 19.11
CA HIS A 76 -3.88 -0.12 19.36
C HIS A 76 -2.42 -0.09 19.79
N VAL A 77 -1.68 0.96 19.42
CA VAL A 77 -0.26 1.14 19.71
C VAL A 77 -0.01 2.62 20.07
N PRO A 78 -0.50 3.09 21.23
CA PRO A 78 -0.47 4.52 21.59
C PRO A 78 0.95 5.12 21.66
N GLY A 79 1.97 4.31 21.90
CA GLY A 79 3.37 4.75 21.91
C GLY A 79 4.00 4.91 20.52
N LEU A 80 3.33 4.45 19.45
CA LEU A 80 3.87 4.56 18.10
C LEU A 80 3.66 5.97 17.55
N LYS A 81 4.76 6.69 17.37
CA LYS A 81 4.75 8.01 16.75
C LYS A 81 4.33 7.89 15.29
N THR A 82 3.38 8.73 14.88
CA THR A 82 2.97 8.88 13.48
C THR A 82 3.13 10.33 13.05
N ALA A 83 3.31 10.57 11.75
CA ALA A 83 3.41 11.93 11.21
C ALA A 83 2.18 12.76 11.62
N ASN A 84 2.41 13.95 12.18
CA ASN A 84 1.34 14.83 12.62
C ASN A 84 0.54 15.34 11.41
N VAL A 85 -0.79 15.24 11.47
CA VAL A 85 -1.67 15.79 10.42
C VAL A 85 -1.90 17.25 10.73
N LEU A 86 -1.39 18.12 9.87
CA LEU A 86 -1.45 19.58 10.02
C LEU A 86 -2.74 20.16 9.42
N TRP A 87 -3.25 19.51 8.38
CA TRP A 87 -4.48 19.92 7.70
C TRP A 87 -5.11 18.73 6.98
N GLN A 88 -6.44 18.75 6.85
CA GLN A 88 -7.18 17.83 5.99
C GLN A 88 -8.38 18.56 5.38
N GLY A 89 -8.73 18.22 4.14
CA GLY A 89 -9.86 18.86 3.46
C GLY A 89 -10.19 18.24 2.11
N THR A 90 -11.40 18.51 1.63
CA THR A 90 -11.87 18.04 0.31
C THR A 90 -11.54 19.02 -0.81
N ASP A 91 -11.34 20.29 -0.49
CA ASP A 91 -10.92 21.32 -1.44
C ASP A 91 -9.43 21.66 -1.25
N PRO A 92 -8.56 21.27 -2.20
CA PRO A 92 -7.14 21.60 -2.14
C PRO A 92 -6.83 23.10 -2.26
N SER A 93 -7.78 23.93 -2.72
CA SER A 93 -7.60 25.39 -2.75
C SER A 93 -7.44 25.97 -1.34
N GLN A 94 -8.05 25.31 -0.35
CA GLN A 94 -8.09 25.69 1.06
C GLN A 94 -6.88 25.21 1.87
N ILE A 95 -5.85 24.65 1.21
CA ILE A 95 -4.58 24.32 1.89
C ILE A 95 -3.93 25.65 2.32
N PRO A 96 -3.68 25.87 3.63
CA PRO A 96 -3.01 27.07 4.12
C PRO A 96 -1.60 27.18 3.53
N ALA A 97 -1.26 28.35 3.00
CA ALA A 97 0.03 28.57 2.32
C ALA A 97 1.20 28.46 3.30
N GLU A 98 0.98 28.79 4.57
CA GLU A 98 1.98 28.79 5.63
C GLU A 98 2.49 27.37 5.89
N LEU A 99 1.61 26.36 5.78
CA LEU A 99 2.00 24.95 5.91
C LEU A 99 2.94 24.49 4.80
N LEU A 100 2.88 25.16 3.65
CA LEU A 100 3.68 24.82 2.47
C LEU A 100 5.04 25.53 2.46
N THR A 101 5.38 26.28 3.50
CA THR A 101 6.71 26.90 3.66
C THR A 101 7.74 25.96 4.32
N GLY A 102 7.27 24.89 4.96
CA GLY A 102 8.12 23.93 5.67
C GLY A 102 8.31 22.58 4.96
N ASN A 103 8.69 21.57 5.75
CA ASN A 103 8.87 20.19 5.31
C ASN A 103 7.60 19.38 5.57
N VAL A 104 6.76 19.25 4.54
CA VAL A 104 5.46 18.57 4.64
C VAL A 104 5.24 17.59 3.50
N ALA A 105 4.34 16.64 3.72
CA ALA A 105 3.86 15.75 2.69
C ALA A 105 2.37 15.97 2.46
N ILE A 106 2.01 16.32 1.23
CA ILE A 106 0.63 16.46 0.77
C ILE A 106 0.22 15.13 0.17
N LYS A 107 -0.82 14.49 0.70
CA LYS A 107 -1.22 13.12 0.30
C LYS A 107 -2.71 13.06 0.06
N ALA A 108 -3.12 12.31 -0.96
CA ALA A 108 -4.51 11.85 -1.03
C ALA A 108 -4.74 10.76 0.03
N ASN A 109 -5.83 10.87 0.77
CA ASN A 109 -6.16 9.92 1.82
C ASN A 109 -6.47 8.52 1.27
N HIS A 110 -7.17 8.46 0.14
CA HIS A 110 -7.80 7.28 -0.45
C HIS A 110 -7.04 6.63 -1.63
N GLY A 111 -5.71 6.68 -1.64
CA GLY A 111 -4.93 6.09 -2.73
C GLY A 111 -3.46 5.86 -2.40
N SER A 112 -2.72 5.28 -3.34
CA SER A 112 -1.27 5.07 -3.22
C SER A 112 -0.52 5.73 -4.39
N GLY A 113 0.70 6.20 -4.11
CA GLY A 113 1.50 7.02 -5.04
C GLY A 113 0.98 8.45 -5.27
N TRP A 114 -0.12 8.82 -4.62
CA TRP A 114 -0.72 10.16 -4.71
C TRP A 114 -0.20 11.03 -3.57
N ASN A 115 1.05 11.46 -3.71
CA ASN A 115 1.72 12.34 -2.77
C ASN A 115 2.60 13.37 -3.48
N ILE A 116 2.81 14.51 -2.82
CA ILE A 116 3.78 15.54 -3.14
C ILE A 116 4.57 15.80 -1.86
N LEU A 117 5.90 15.75 -1.97
CA LEU A 117 6.80 16.08 -0.88
C LEU A 117 7.23 17.53 -1.09
N VAL A 118 6.97 18.38 -0.10
CA VAL A 118 7.44 19.76 -0.06
C VAL A 118 8.67 19.79 0.81
N ARG A 119 9.76 20.34 0.28
CA ARG A 119 11.03 20.49 0.98
C ARG A 119 11.38 21.96 1.04
N ASP A 120 11.58 22.50 2.22
CA ASP A 120 12.02 23.89 2.43
C ASP A 120 11.20 24.89 1.60
N GLY A 121 9.88 24.68 1.60
CA GLY A 121 8.93 25.52 0.87
C GLY A 121 8.95 25.40 -0.66
N GLN A 122 9.80 24.53 -1.22
CA GLN A 122 9.96 24.38 -2.66
C GLN A 122 8.81 23.58 -3.26
N VAL A 123 7.76 24.28 -3.69
CA VAL A 123 6.61 23.67 -4.35
C VAL A 123 5.94 24.61 -5.36
N ASN A 124 5.53 24.06 -6.50
CA ASN A 124 4.62 24.76 -7.39
C ASN A 124 3.19 24.61 -6.86
N LEU A 125 2.65 25.69 -6.29
CA LEU A 125 1.33 25.69 -5.64
C LEU A 125 0.20 25.35 -6.61
N GLU A 126 0.25 25.91 -7.83
CA GLU A 126 -0.77 25.67 -8.85
C GLU A 126 -0.76 24.22 -9.34
N GLU A 127 0.42 23.66 -9.61
CA GLU A 127 0.55 22.24 -9.95
C GLU A 127 0.03 21.35 -8.81
N THR A 128 0.36 21.72 -7.58
CA THR A 128 -0.03 20.97 -6.39
C THR A 128 -1.53 20.93 -6.23
N ARG A 129 -2.20 22.09 -6.30
CA ARG A 129 -3.66 22.20 -6.28
C ARG A 129 -4.28 21.41 -7.42
N ARG A 130 -3.75 21.53 -8.64
CA ARG A 130 -4.24 20.79 -9.81
C ARG A 130 -4.11 19.27 -9.65
N ARG A 131 -2.99 18.76 -9.14
CA ARG A 131 -2.78 17.32 -8.85
C ARG A 131 -3.71 16.83 -7.76
N ALA A 132 -3.77 17.56 -6.65
CA ALA A 132 -4.61 17.24 -5.51
C ALA A 132 -6.09 17.20 -5.90
N SER A 133 -6.57 18.18 -6.65
CA SER A 133 -7.96 18.25 -7.13
C SER A 133 -8.28 17.08 -8.07
N ARG A 134 -7.32 16.66 -8.90
CA ARG A 134 -7.46 15.44 -9.72
C ARG A 134 -7.56 14.17 -8.86
N TRP A 135 -6.82 14.07 -7.76
CA TRP A 135 -6.87 12.91 -6.87
C TRP A 135 -8.21 12.79 -6.14
N VAL A 136 -8.73 13.90 -5.60
CA VAL A 136 -10.04 13.92 -4.90
C VAL A 136 -11.16 13.43 -5.81
N ARG A 137 -11.15 13.83 -7.09
CA ARG A 137 -12.16 13.40 -8.08
C ARG A 137 -12.02 11.94 -8.54
N ARG A 138 -10.86 11.31 -8.36
CA ARG A 138 -10.59 9.95 -8.86
C ARG A 138 -10.92 8.89 -7.81
N THR A 139 -11.46 7.77 -8.27
CA THR A 139 -11.71 6.57 -7.46
C THR A 139 -10.54 5.59 -7.60
N TYR A 140 -9.58 5.66 -6.67
CA TYR A 140 -8.38 4.80 -6.70
C TYR A 140 -8.73 3.30 -6.78
N ALA A 141 -9.72 2.86 -5.99
CA ALA A 141 -10.21 1.48 -5.97
C ALA A 141 -10.54 0.93 -7.37
N ARG A 142 -11.18 1.75 -8.23
CA ARG A 142 -11.55 1.36 -9.60
C ARG A 142 -10.32 1.25 -10.50
N PHE A 143 -9.32 2.10 -10.28
CA PHE A 143 -8.07 2.11 -11.04
C PHE A 143 -7.27 0.82 -10.78
N VAL A 144 -7.04 0.47 -9.51
CA VAL A 144 -6.23 -0.70 -9.12
C VAL A 144 -7.01 -2.01 -9.00
N GLY A 145 -8.34 -1.97 -8.95
CA GLY A 145 -9.17 -3.17 -8.77
C GLY A 145 -9.10 -3.74 -7.35
N GLU A 146 -8.93 -2.88 -6.35
CA GLU A 146 -8.80 -3.25 -4.95
C GLU A 146 -9.94 -2.62 -4.16
N TRP A 147 -10.85 -3.47 -3.68
CA TRP A 147 -12.09 -3.03 -3.07
C TRP A 147 -11.86 -2.32 -1.73
N GLY A 148 -10.75 -2.58 -1.02
CA GLY A 148 -10.42 -1.94 0.26
C GLY A 148 -10.46 -0.41 0.18
N TYR A 149 -9.95 0.17 -0.92
CA TYR A 149 -9.97 1.62 -1.16
C TYR A 149 -11.37 2.20 -1.45
N ARG A 150 -12.42 1.38 -1.67
CA ARG A 150 -13.73 1.86 -2.14
C ARG A 150 -14.37 2.84 -1.16
N ASN A 151 -14.20 2.59 0.13
CA ASN A 151 -14.84 3.34 1.22
C ASN A 151 -13.88 4.35 1.88
N ALA A 152 -12.62 4.41 1.45
CA ALA A 152 -11.67 5.38 1.98
C ALA A 152 -12.14 6.81 1.65
N ARG A 153 -12.13 7.69 2.65
CA ARG A 153 -12.61 9.06 2.55
C ARG A 153 -11.78 9.82 1.52
N ARG A 154 -12.46 10.43 0.55
CA ARG A 154 -11.82 11.20 -0.54
C ARG A 154 -11.50 12.61 -0.07
N CYS A 155 -10.28 12.78 0.42
CA CYS A 155 -9.78 14.07 0.85
C CYS A 155 -8.26 14.13 0.67
N ILE A 156 -7.71 15.32 0.85
CA ILE A 156 -6.29 15.55 0.98
C ILE A 156 -5.97 15.68 2.46
N LEU A 157 -4.79 15.21 2.84
CA LEU A 157 -4.14 15.57 4.09
C LEU A 157 -2.78 16.22 3.81
N VAL A 158 -2.39 17.15 4.67
CA VAL A 158 -1.03 17.67 4.79
C VAL A 158 -0.51 17.19 6.13
N GLU A 159 0.62 16.50 6.12
CA GLU A 159 1.27 16.02 7.34
C GLU A 159 2.72 16.48 7.42
N ALA A 160 3.22 16.63 8.64
CA ALA A 160 4.63 16.90 8.90
C ALA A 160 5.47 15.77 8.29
N MET A 161 6.56 16.14 7.60
CA MET A 161 7.48 15.15 7.07
C MET A 161 8.22 14.46 8.23
N LEU A 162 8.32 13.13 8.17
CA LEU A 162 9.18 12.41 9.12
C LEU A 162 10.64 12.68 8.77
N GLN A 163 11.41 13.04 9.79
CA GLN A 163 12.82 13.37 9.68
C GLN A 163 13.65 12.47 10.60
N GLU A 164 14.88 12.19 10.18
CA GLU A 164 15.96 11.65 10.99
C GLU A 164 16.44 12.71 12.01
N PRO A 165 17.21 12.33 13.05
CA PRO A 165 17.71 13.28 14.06
C PRO A 165 18.55 14.43 13.49
N ASP A 166 19.17 14.25 12.32
CA ASP A 166 19.94 15.27 11.62
C ASP A 166 19.08 16.22 10.76
N GLY A 167 17.75 16.11 10.85
CA GLY A 167 16.79 16.93 10.12
C GLY A 167 16.52 16.47 8.69
N ARG A 168 17.23 15.46 8.18
CA ARG A 168 16.97 14.94 6.83
C ARG A 168 15.69 14.11 6.81
N PRO A 169 14.99 14.02 5.67
CA PRO A 169 13.83 13.16 5.53
C PRO A 169 14.20 11.70 5.78
N VAL A 170 13.30 10.95 6.44
CA VAL A 170 13.50 9.50 6.62
C VAL A 170 13.72 8.85 5.26
N ALA A 171 14.88 8.19 5.13
CA ALA A 171 15.34 7.57 3.89
C ALA A 171 15.10 6.06 3.86
N THR A 172 14.79 5.47 5.01
CA THR A 172 14.67 4.03 5.21
C THR A 172 13.20 3.61 5.34
N GLU A 173 12.78 2.66 4.52
CA GLU A 173 11.46 2.05 4.52
C GLU A 173 11.60 0.57 4.92
N TYR A 174 10.85 0.15 5.93
CA TYR A 174 10.72 -1.24 6.35
C TYR A 174 9.39 -1.82 5.84
N LYS A 175 9.43 -2.98 5.19
CA LYS A 175 8.23 -3.72 4.78
C LYS A 175 8.25 -5.11 5.38
N PHE A 176 7.27 -5.35 6.25
CA PHE A 176 7.09 -6.64 6.91
C PHE A 176 6.02 -7.43 6.15
N HIS A 177 6.38 -8.65 5.75
CA HIS A 177 5.43 -9.59 5.17
C HIS A 177 5.04 -10.61 6.21
N ALA A 178 3.75 -10.64 6.55
CA ALA A 178 3.22 -11.51 7.59
C ALA A 178 2.17 -12.48 7.05
N SER A 179 2.27 -13.74 7.47
CA SER A 179 1.31 -14.80 7.20
C SER A 179 1.09 -15.66 8.43
N ALA A 180 -0.15 -16.07 8.69
CA ALA A 180 -0.54 -16.86 9.85
C ALA A 180 0.03 -16.34 11.20
N GLY A 181 0.06 -15.02 11.39
CA GLY A 181 0.56 -14.38 12.61
C GLY A 181 2.09 -14.35 12.76
N ARG A 182 2.84 -14.79 11.74
CA ARG A 182 4.31 -14.80 11.72
C ARG A 182 4.85 -13.86 10.67
N ILE A 183 5.95 -13.17 10.96
CA ILE A 183 6.73 -12.45 9.95
C ILE A 183 7.48 -13.49 9.13
N CYS A 184 7.25 -13.52 7.82
CA CYS A 184 7.89 -14.44 6.90
C CYS A 184 9.22 -13.89 6.40
N TYR A 185 9.25 -12.60 6.03
CA TYR A 185 10.42 -11.89 5.53
C TYR A 185 10.23 -10.38 5.65
N ILE A 186 11.35 -9.66 5.62
CA ILE A 186 11.43 -8.20 5.76
C ILE A 186 12.24 -7.64 4.61
N TYR A 187 11.71 -6.60 3.97
CA TYR A 187 12.46 -5.79 3.02
C TYR A 187 12.83 -4.46 3.65
N VAL A 188 14.10 -4.10 3.55
CA VAL A 188 14.57 -2.77 3.95
C VAL A 188 15.05 -2.06 2.69
N LYS A 189 14.39 -0.96 2.38
CA LYS A 189 14.76 -0.07 1.29
C LYS A 189 15.36 1.20 1.88
N ARG A 190 16.57 1.55 1.49
CA ARG A 190 17.18 2.85 1.83
C ARG A 190 17.41 3.66 0.57
N ARG A 191 16.92 4.88 0.53
CA ARG A 191 17.23 5.83 -0.54
C ARG A 191 18.50 6.61 -0.21
N ASN A 192 19.49 6.53 -1.10
CA ASN A 192 20.75 7.26 -0.98
C ASN A 192 20.57 8.72 -1.40
N ALA A 193 21.56 9.56 -1.06
CA ALA A 193 21.54 10.99 -1.38
C ALA A 193 21.59 11.28 -2.89
N ASP A 194 22.20 10.37 -3.66
CA ASP A 194 22.26 10.40 -5.13
C ASP A 194 20.94 9.96 -5.81
N GLY A 195 19.92 9.61 -5.01
CA GLY A 195 18.62 9.15 -5.49
C GLY A 195 18.54 7.65 -5.81
N THR A 196 19.64 6.91 -5.69
CA THR A 196 19.65 5.44 -5.85
C THR A 196 18.96 4.74 -4.67
N ASP A 197 18.42 3.56 -4.91
CA ASP A 197 17.77 2.75 -3.87
C ASP A 197 18.64 1.52 -3.57
N HIS A 198 18.99 1.34 -2.29
CA HIS A 198 19.63 0.14 -1.79
C HIS A 198 18.60 -0.77 -1.10
N TRP A 199 18.71 -2.08 -1.32
CA TRP A 199 17.76 -3.06 -0.83
C TRP A 199 18.47 -4.14 -0.01
N CYS A 200 17.93 -4.44 1.17
CA CYS A 200 18.32 -5.57 2.00
C CYS A 200 17.12 -6.45 2.30
N PHE A 201 17.36 -7.76 2.38
CA PHE A 201 16.36 -8.78 2.58
C PHE A 201 16.67 -9.52 3.87
N TYR A 202 15.65 -9.80 4.69
CA TYR A 202 15.81 -10.55 5.92
C TYR A 202 14.69 -11.58 6.07
N ASP A 203 14.97 -12.67 6.78
CA ASP A 203 13.92 -13.58 7.23
C ASP A 203 13.12 -12.97 8.40
N GLY A 204 12.12 -13.71 8.91
CA GLY A 204 11.34 -13.30 10.06
C GLY A 204 12.11 -13.17 11.38
N GLY A 205 13.32 -13.74 11.47
CA GLY A 205 14.22 -13.63 12.62
C GLY A 205 15.21 -12.47 12.52
N GLY A 206 15.27 -11.78 11.38
CA GLY A 206 16.22 -10.69 11.14
C GLY A 206 17.57 -11.15 10.58
N THR A 207 17.69 -12.39 10.13
CA THR A 207 18.89 -12.89 9.44
C THR A 207 18.87 -12.41 8.00
N THR A 208 20.01 -11.89 7.50
CA THR A 208 20.13 -11.44 6.11
C THR A 208 19.92 -12.59 5.13
N LEU A 209 19.07 -12.37 4.14
CA LEU A 209 18.86 -13.26 3.00
C LEU A 209 19.74 -12.81 1.83
N PRO A 210 20.19 -13.73 0.96
CA PRO A 210 20.96 -13.36 -0.23
C PRO A 210 20.14 -12.42 -1.11
N ALA A 211 20.82 -11.42 -1.69
CA ALA A 211 20.20 -10.52 -2.65
C ALA A 211 19.86 -11.29 -3.92
N ASP A 212 18.62 -11.70 -4.08
CA ASP A 212 18.16 -12.37 -5.31
C ASP A 212 17.27 -11.40 -6.13
N PRO A 213 17.53 -11.25 -7.44
CA PRO A 213 16.75 -10.37 -8.32
C PRO A 213 15.24 -10.64 -8.31
N GLN A 214 14.81 -11.85 -7.98
CA GLN A 214 13.41 -12.25 -7.92
C GLN A 214 12.65 -11.65 -6.72
N TRP A 215 13.35 -11.16 -5.69
CA TRP A 215 12.73 -10.55 -4.51
C TRP A 215 12.16 -9.14 -4.78
N THR A 216 12.46 -8.58 -5.96
CA THR A 216 11.78 -7.40 -6.50
C THR A 216 10.41 -7.73 -7.11
N LYS A 217 10.10 -9.02 -7.29
CA LYS A 217 8.82 -9.54 -7.75
C LYS A 217 8.15 -10.27 -6.59
N TRP A 218 6.83 -10.43 -6.66
CA TRP A 218 6.06 -11.22 -5.70
C TRP A 218 6.68 -12.61 -5.58
N LEU A 219 7.41 -12.87 -4.50
CA LEU A 219 7.95 -14.19 -4.24
C LEU A 219 6.79 -15.17 -4.14
N ALA A 220 6.96 -16.34 -4.75
CA ALA A 220 6.13 -17.48 -4.43
C ALA A 220 6.55 -17.97 -3.04
N VAL A 221 6.23 -17.19 -2.00
CA VAL A 221 6.44 -17.62 -0.62
C VAL A 221 5.36 -18.65 -0.34
N PRO A 222 5.74 -19.89 0.00
CA PRO A 222 4.79 -20.89 0.44
C PRO A 222 4.03 -20.30 1.62
N LEU A 223 2.70 -20.29 1.53
CA LEU A 223 1.90 -19.96 2.70
C LEU A 223 2.08 -21.12 3.71
N PRO A 224 2.31 -20.83 5.00
CA PRO A 224 2.29 -21.85 6.03
C PRO A 224 0.92 -22.54 6.12
#